data_AF-A0A849EHY6-F1
#
_entry.id   AF-A0A849EHY6-F1
#
_cell.length_a   1.000
_cell.length_b   1.000
_cell.length_c   1.000
_cell.angle_alpha   90.00
_cell.angle_beta   90.00
_cell.angle_gamma   90.00
#
_symmetry.space_group_name_H-M   'P 1'
#
loop_
_entity.id
_entity.type
_entity.pdbx_description
1 polymer ?
#
loop_
_entity_poly.entity_id
_entity_poly.type
_entity_poly.pdbx_seq_one_letter_code
_entity_poly.pdbx_strand_id
1 'polypeptide(L)'
;MQVHPLSFGRYKRNASISAVGVETAQPEAGSTTTTHVEGFEAGATETYPVVELKISIERDLAILEKVMDAILHVHHYEEPVIFVREDWASRANYNVASDNPNRWWNNGRGLPDKVG
;
A
#
# COMPACT_ATOMS: atom_id res chain seq x y z
N MET A 1 -2.92 13.46 13.67
CA MET A 1 -3.12 12.10 14.23
C MET A 1 -2.04 11.19 13.67
N GLN A 2 -1.34 10.41 14.51
CA GLN A 2 -0.39 9.39 14.03
C GLN A 2 -1.08 8.03 14.09
N VAL A 3 -1.27 7.38 12.94
CA VAL A 3 -2.10 6.16 12.80
C VAL A 3 -1.26 4.91 12.92
N HIS A 4 -0.23 4.78 12.08
CA HIS A 4 0.70 3.65 12.08
C HIS A 4 2.09 4.15 11.70
N PRO A 5 3.19 3.66 12.31
CA PRO A 5 4.53 4.13 11.99
C PRO A 5 5.08 3.59 10.65
N LEU A 6 4.40 2.64 10.02
CA LEU A 6 4.84 1.94 8.78
C LEU A 6 6.29 1.48 8.90
N SER A 7 6.57 0.71 9.96
CA SER A 7 7.93 0.36 10.34
C SER A 7 8.43 -0.89 9.62
N PHE A 8 9.70 -0.85 9.23
CA PHE A 8 10.41 -2.02 8.75
C PHE A 8 11.77 -2.08 9.45
N GLY A 9 11.93 -3.00 10.40
CA GLY A 9 13.10 -3.01 11.27
C GLY A 9 13.19 -1.70 12.08
N ARG A 10 14.28 -0.93 11.88
CA ARG A 10 14.50 0.37 12.55
C ARG A 10 14.06 1.58 11.71
N TYR A 11 13.49 1.35 10.53
CA TYR A 11 13.01 2.39 9.64
C TYR A 11 11.51 2.63 9.86
N LYS A 12 11.06 3.88 9.66
CA LYS A 12 9.66 4.31 9.75
C LYS A 12 9.27 5.00 8.44
N ARG A 13 7.95 5.10 8.18
CA ARG A 13 7.40 5.67 6.93
C ARG A 13 7.87 4.91 5.69
N ASN A 14 8.03 3.59 5.79
CA ASN A 14 8.39 2.77 4.65
C ASN A 14 7.20 2.69 3.68
N ALA A 15 7.48 3.02 2.43
CA ALA A 15 6.57 2.87 1.31
C ALA A 15 7.38 2.58 0.05
N SER A 16 6.80 1.86 -0.90
CA SER A 16 7.30 1.73 -2.27
C SER A 16 6.32 2.44 -3.19
N ILE A 17 6.84 3.23 -4.12
CA ILE A 17 6.05 3.97 -5.10
C ILE A 17 6.50 3.47 -6.48
N SER A 18 5.57 3.08 -7.33
CA SER A 18 5.88 2.69 -8.71
C SER A 18 6.31 3.89 -9.56
N ALA A 19 6.76 3.64 -10.79
CA ALA A 19 6.75 4.67 -11.82
C ALA A 19 5.31 5.14 -12.10
N VAL A 20 5.17 6.35 -12.65
CA VAL A 20 3.86 6.86 -13.09
C VAL A 20 3.37 5.99 -14.25
N GLY A 21 2.21 5.39 -14.06
CA GLY A 21 1.46 4.63 -15.05
C GLY A 21 0.18 5.35 -15.44
N VAL A 22 -0.77 4.57 -15.95
CA VAL A 22 -2.05 5.07 -16.45
C VAL A 22 -3.17 4.17 -15.91
N GLU A 23 -4.22 4.79 -15.40
CA GLU A 23 -5.49 4.15 -15.05
C GLU A 23 -6.58 4.64 -15.99
N THR A 24 -7.50 3.75 -16.36
CA THR A 24 -8.64 4.07 -17.21
C THR A 24 -9.94 3.72 -16.51
N ALA A 25 -10.93 4.60 -16.63
CA ALA A 25 -12.27 4.38 -16.08
C ALA A 25 -13.34 4.75 -17.13
N GLN A 26 -14.51 4.12 -17.04
CA GLN A 26 -15.72 4.51 -17.77
C GLN A 26 -16.80 4.83 -16.74
N PRO A 27 -16.82 6.06 -16.21
CA PRO A 27 -17.80 6.46 -15.20
C PRO A 27 -19.23 6.35 -15.73
N GLU A 28 -20.09 5.83 -14.85
CA GLU A 28 -21.52 5.68 -15.13
C GLU A 28 -22.28 6.99 -14.86
N ALA A 29 -23.54 7.03 -15.29
CA ALA A 29 -24.45 8.12 -14.97
C ALA A 29 -24.64 8.21 -13.45
N GLY A 30 -24.46 9.41 -12.88
CA GLY A 30 -24.56 9.65 -11.44
C GLY A 30 -23.22 9.65 -10.70
N SER A 31 -22.10 9.40 -11.37
CA SER A 31 -20.75 9.60 -10.82
C SER A 31 -20.47 11.08 -10.48
N THR A 32 -19.61 11.32 -9.49
CA THR A 32 -19.18 12.68 -9.15
C THR A 32 -18.28 13.32 -10.20
N THR A 33 -17.85 12.58 -11.24
CA THR A 33 -17.07 13.12 -12.36
C THR A 33 -17.74 14.33 -13.01
N THR A 34 -19.08 14.30 -13.10
CA THR A 34 -19.92 15.43 -13.55
C THR A 34 -19.67 16.74 -12.81
N THR A 35 -19.16 16.69 -11.58
CA THR A 35 -18.95 17.86 -10.71
C THR A 35 -17.55 18.46 -10.82
N HIS A 36 -16.61 17.75 -11.45
CA HIS A 36 -15.20 18.11 -11.48
C HIS A 36 -14.57 18.11 -12.88
N VAL A 37 -15.25 17.55 -13.88
CA VAL A 37 -14.81 17.52 -15.28
C VAL A 37 -15.87 18.16 -16.17
N GLU A 38 -15.54 19.30 -16.79
CA GLU A 38 -16.42 19.96 -17.75
C GLU A 38 -16.50 19.14 -19.05
N GLY A 39 -17.72 18.98 -19.59
CA GLY A 39 -17.95 18.20 -20.82
C GLY A 39 -17.98 16.69 -20.61
N PHE A 40 -18.14 16.23 -19.37
CA PHE A 40 -18.29 14.83 -19.02
C PHE A 40 -19.42 14.13 -19.79
N GLU A 41 -19.13 12.98 -20.40
CA GLU A 41 -20.12 12.08 -21.00
C GLU A 41 -20.03 10.69 -20.36
N ALA A 42 -21.14 10.21 -19.79
CA ALA A 42 -21.18 8.89 -19.17
C ALA A 42 -20.85 7.78 -20.18
N GLY A 43 -20.04 6.82 -19.75
CA GLY A 43 -19.55 5.72 -20.60
C GLY A 43 -18.38 6.08 -21.51
N ALA A 44 -17.93 7.34 -21.56
CA ALA A 44 -16.68 7.70 -22.21
C ALA A 44 -15.49 7.19 -21.39
N THR A 45 -14.46 6.68 -22.07
CA THR A 45 -13.22 6.25 -21.38
C THR A 45 -12.39 7.47 -21.00
N GLU A 46 -12.11 7.58 -19.72
CA GLU A 46 -11.19 8.55 -19.15
C GLU A 46 -9.86 7.88 -18.83
N THR A 47 -8.80 8.67 -18.77
CA THR A 47 -7.43 8.18 -18.61
C THR A 47 -6.66 9.12 -17.71
N TYR A 48 -6.12 8.61 -16.61
CA TYR A 48 -5.46 9.40 -15.57
C TYR A 48 -4.04 8.91 -15.30
N PRO A 49 -3.07 9.80 -15.05
CA PRO A 49 -1.77 9.40 -14.55
C PRO A 49 -1.91 8.91 -13.11
N VAL A 50 -1.36 7.74 -12.80
CA VAL A 50 -1.43 7.14 -11.45
C VAL A 50 -0.09 6.57 -11.01
N VAL A 51 0.05 6.35 -9.70
CA VAL A 51 1.14 5.53 -9.14
C VAL A 51 0.54 4.45 -8.25
N GLU A 52 1.18 3.28 -8.21
CA GLU A 52 0.90 2.27 -7.19
C GLU A 52 1.72 2.61 -5.94
N LEU A 53 1.04 2.95 -4.84
CA LEU A 53 1.62 3.12 -3.52
C LEU A 53 1.48 1.81 -2.73
N LYS A 54 2.61 1.21 -2.36
CA LYS A 54 2.65 0.00 -1.52
C LYS A 54 3.18 0.32 -0.14
N ILE A 55 2.38 -0.01 0.87
CA ILE A 55 2.78 -0.04 2.27
C ILE A 55 2.55 -1.44 2.81
N SER A 56 3.27 -1.80 3.87
CA SER A 56 3.07 -3.07 4.57
C SER A 56 2.82 -2.79 6.04
N ILE A 57 1.83 -3.50 6.58
CA ILE A 57 1.52 -3.54 8.00
C ILE A 57 1.50 -5.00 8.45
N GLU A 58 1.54 -5.20 9.76
CA GLU A 58 1.31 -6.50 10.36
C GLU A 58 -0.11 -7.01 10.02
N ARG A 59 -0.29 -8.34 10.03
CA ARG A 59 -1.60 -8.99 9.84
C ARG A 59 -2.47 -8.79 11.08
N ASP A 60 -2.95 -7.55 11.27
CA ASP A 60 -3.78 -7.09 12.37
C ASP A 60 -4.94 -6.27 11.80
N LEU A 61 -6.16 -6.78 11.93
CA LEU A 61 -7.37 -6.17 11.36
C LEU A 61 -7.69 -4.82 12.00
N ALA A 62 -7.41 -4.63 13.29
CA ALA A 62 -7.68 -3.37 13.97
C ALA A 62 -6.69 -2.28 13.54
N ILE A 63 -5.47 -2.66 13.16
CA ILE A 63 -4.51 -1.74 12.53
C ILE A 63 -4.92 -1.46 11.09
N LEU A 64 -5.31 -2.50 10.32
CA LEU A 64 -5.77 -2.35 8.94
C LEU A 64 -6.93 -1.36 8.84
N GLU A 65 -7.96 -1.52 9.67
CA GLU A 65 -9.13 -0.62 9.74
C GLU A 65 -8.70 0.84 9.89
N LYS A 66 -7.87 1.15 10.89
CA LYS A 66 -7.38 2.51 11.13
C LYS A 66 -6.55 3.08 9.98
N VAL A 67 -5.77 2.23 9.32
CA VAL A 67 -4.96 2.63 8.16
C VAL A 67 -5.87 2.91 6.95
N MET A 68 -6.88 2.08 6.71
CA MET A 68 -7.88 2.29 5.65
C MET A 68 -8.63 3.60 5.87
N ASP A 69 -9.13 3.84 7.08
CA ASP A 69 -9.81 5.10 7.44
C ASP A 69 -8.91 6.32 7.15
N ALA A 70 -7.63 6.22 7.51
CA ALA A 70 -6.69 7.30 7.29
C ALA A 70 -6.41 7.55 5.79
N ILE A 71 -6.37 6.51 4.97
CA ILE A 71 -6.22 6.63 3.51
C ILE A 71 -7.48 7.26 2.93
N LEU A 72 -8.66 6.73 3.24
CA LEU A 72 -9.94 7.24 2.73
C LEU A 72 -10.15 8.71 3.12
N HIS A 73 -9.76 9.11 4.33
CA HIS A 73 -9.89 10.49 4.80
C HIS A 73 -9.09 11.51 3.97
N VAL A 74 -7.95 11.11 3.39
CA VAL A 74 -7.04 12.01 2.65
C VAL A 74 -7.04 11.76 1.15
N HIS A 75 -7.66 10.67 0.68
CA HIS A 75 -7.73 10.36 -0.73
C HIS A 75 -8.75 11.27 -1.42
N HIS A 76 -8.41 11.71 -2.63
CA HIS A 76 -9.20 12.71 -3.37
C HIS A 76 -10.25 12.10 -4.31
N TYR A 77 -10.11 10.82 -4.65
CA TYR A 77 -11.13 10.08 -5.40
C TYR A 77 -12.30 9.68 -4.51
N GLU A 78 -13.49 9.64 -5.11
CA GLU A 78 -14.73 9.13 -4.52
C GLU A 78 -14.56 7.67 -4.06
N GLU A 79 -14.00 6.82 -4.93
CA GLU A 79 -13.75 5.41 -4.67
C GLU A 79 -12.28 5.08 -4.95
N PRO A 80 -11.37 5.23 -3.97
CA PRO A 80 -9.98 4.82 -4.15
C PRO A 80 -9.86 3.31 -4.33
N VAL A 81 -9.16 2.90 -5.38
CA VAL A 81 -8.84 1.49 -5.61
C VAL A 81 -7.76 1.05 -4.63
N ILE A 82 -8.12 0.23 -3.64
CA ILE A 82 -7.20 -0.30 -2.63
C ILE A 82 -7.25 -1.83 -2.61
N PHE A 83 -6.11 -2.46 -2.86
CA PHE A 83 -5.96 -3.91 -2.77
C PHE A 83 -5.23 -4.31 -1.48
N VAL A 84 -5.79 -5.28 -0.76
CA VAL A 84 -5.15 -5.91 0.41
C VAL A 84 -4.63 -7.28 -0.01
N ARG A 85 -3.34 -7.54 0.25
CA ARG A 85 -2.69 -8.82 -0.01
C ARG A 85 -1.97 -9.31 1.25
N GLU A 86 -2.03 -10.61 1.49
CA GLU A 86 -1.20 -11.27 2.49
C GLU A 86 0.14 -11.65 1.86
N ASP A 87 1.22 -11.11 2.39
CA ASP A 87 2.58 -11.32 1.87
C ASP A 87 3.53 -11.75 2.99
N TRP A 88 4.55 -12.53 2.60
CA TRP A 88 5.67 -12.87 3.47
C TRP A 88 6.77 -11.82 3.34
N ALA A 89 7.09 -11.13 4.44
CA ALA A 89 8.12 -10.10 4.46
C ALA A 89 9.41 -10.60 5.11
N SER A 90 10.56 -10.31 4.50
CA SER A 90 11.86 -10.56 5.11
C SER A 90 12.09 -9.65 6.32
N ARG A 91 12.87 -10.11 7.30
CA ARG A 91 13.31 -9.27 8.43
C ARG A 91 14.78 -9.61 8.70
N ALA A 92 15.63 -8.59 8.78
CA ALA A 92 17.03 -8.75 9.18
C ALA A 92 17.19 -8.49 10.68
N ASN A 93 18.13 -9.19 11.33
CA ASN A 93 18.58 -8.84 12.67
C ASN A 93 20.09 -8.59 12.63
N TYR A 94 20.51 -7.38 12.99
CA TYR A 94 21.92 -7.06 13.06
C TYR A 94 22.54 -7.70 14.30
N ASN A 95 23.57 -8.51 14.09
CA ASN A 95 24.34 -9.12 15.16
C ASN A 95 25.83 -8.81 14.96
N VAL A 96 26.40 -8.02 15.86
CA VAL A 96 27.84 -7.65 15.85
C VAL A 96 28.78 -8.84 16.04
N ALA A 97 28.29 -9.91 16.68
CA ALA A 97 29.04 -11.14 16.93
C ALA A 97 28.83 -12.18 15.82
N SER A 98 28.06 -11.86 14.78
CA SER A 98 27.85 -12.76 13.65
C SER A 98 29.10 -12.84 12.79
N ASP A 99 29.57 -14.07 12.54
CA ASP A 99 30.63 -14.40 11.59
C ASP A 99 30.13 -14.48 10.14
N ASN A 100 28.79 -14.44 9.93
CA ASN A 100 28.20 -14.37 8.60
C ASN A 100 28.70 -13.11 7.86
N PRO A 101 29.28 -13.25 6.64
CA PRO A 101 29.76 -12.10 5.86
C PRO A 101 28.63 -11.14 5.47
N ASN A 102 27.38 -11.62 5.45
CA ASN A 102 26.18 -10.83 5.21
C ASN A 102 25.63 -10.29 6.54
N ARG A 103 26.17 -9.12 6.95
CA ARG A 103 25.85 -8.41 8.21
C ARG A 103 24.36 -8.19 8.52
N TRP A 104 23.48 -8.29 7.53
CA TRP A 104 22.05 -8.01 7.61
C TRP A 104 21.21 -9.22 7.20
N TRP A 105 21.54 -10.39 7.76
CA TRP A 105 20.86 -11.64 7.46
C TRP A 105 19.64 -11.87 8.37
N ASN A 106 18.73 -12.72 7.90
CA ASN A 106 17.46 -13.17 8.51
C ASN A 106 17.46 -13.10 10.05
N ASN A 107 16.37 -12.58 10.64
CA ASN A 107 16.18 -12.51 12.09
C ASN A 107 16.02 -13.87 12.81
N GLY A 108 16.27 -14.98 12.12
CA GLY A 108 16.17 -16.34 12.64
C GLY A 108 14.75 -16.88 12.68
N ARG A 109 13.72 -16.09 12.30
CA ARG A 109 12.33 -16.57 12.26
C ARG A 109 12.04 -17.50 11.09
N GLY A 110 12.96 -17.64 10.13
CA GLY A 110 12.81 -18.53 8.97
C GLY A 110 11.67 -18.07 8.03
N LEU A 111 11.40 -18.87 6.99
CA LEU A 111 10.07 -18.84 6.39
C LEU A 111 9.11 -19.52 7.39
N PRO A 112 7.85 -19.07 7.48
CA PRO A 112 6.81 -19.83 8.21
C PRO A 112 6.79 -21.30 7.78
N ASP A 113 6.29 -22.18 8.66
CA ASP A 113 5.96 -23.54 8.25
C ASP A 113 4.97 -23.46 7.08
N LYS A 114 5.26 -24.19 5.99
CA LYS A 114 4.32 -24.31 4.88
C LYS A 114 3.06 -24.96 5.43
N VAL A 115 1.94 -24.25 5.39
CA VAL A 115 0.64 -24.87 5.62
C VAL A 115 0.40 -25.79 4.42
N GLY A 116 0.49 -27.10 4.64
CA GLY A 116 0.13 -28.15 3.69
C GLY A 116 -1.34 -28.49 3.76
#